data_AF-A0AAW0GEW9-F1
#
_entry.id   AF-A0AAW0GEW9-F1
#
_cell.length_a   1.000
_cell.length_b   1.000
_cell.length_c   1.000
_cell.angle_alpha   90.00
_cell.angle_beta   90.00
_cell.angle_gamma   90.00
#
_symmetry.space_group_name_H-M   'P 1'
#
loop_
_entity.id
_entity.type
_entity.pdbx_description
1 polymer ?
#
loop_
_entity_poly.entity_id
_entity_poly.type
_entity_poly.pdbx_seq_one_letter_code
_entity_poly.pdbx_strand_id
1 'polypeptide(L)'
;MWYLKLFKINKLIHKKGGAKRVFKNSNDLIYVSKWPLFDKFTDEETGLKKLDNPMNIHFLYGQYDFMNAEAGAKLSDQINQLQDQQISKLHKVSEGGHNLYIDNPFELFFSHLLDNLFN
;
A
#
# COMPACT_ATOMS: atom_id res chain seq x y z
N MET A 1 15.37 10.99 9.26
CA MET A 1 16.62 10.37 9.78
C MET A 1 16.46 8.97 10.41
N TRP A 2 15.24 8.44 10.60
CA TRP A 2 14.96 7.10 11.14
C TRP A 2 15.14 5.95 10.11
N TYR A 3 14.83 6.23 8.85
CA TYR A 3 14.94 5.31 7.70
C TYR A 3 16.34 4.70 7.48
N LEU A 4 17.41 5.47 7.74
CA LEU A 4 18.80 4.98 7.63
C LEU A 4 19.14 3.97 8.73
N LYS A 5 18.49 4.06 9.91
CA LYS A 5 18.68 3.10 11.00
C LYS A 5 18.04 1.75 10.63
N LEU A 6 16.87 1.76 9.99
CA LEU A 6 16.19 0.56 9.50
C LEU A 6 17.01 -0.21 8.45
N PHE A 7 17.68 0.49 7.53
CA PHE A 7 18.55 -0.18 6.55
C PHE A 7 19.73 -0.92 7.18
N LYS A 8 20.34 -0.33 8.23
CA LYS A 8 21.44 -0.98 8.95
C LYS A 8 20.95 -2.26 9.66
N ILE A 9 19.73 -2.22 10.21
CA ILE A 9 19.09 -3.38 10.86
C ILE A 9 18.80 -4.48 9.84
N ASN A 10 18.20 -4.16 8.69
CA ASN A 10 17.91 -5.14 7.64
C ASN A 10 19.19 -5.78 7.09
N LYS A 11 20.26 -4.99 6.86
CA LYS A 11 21.56 -5.51 6.45
C LYS A 11 22.17 -6.47 7.48
N LEU A 12 21.99 -6.18 8.78
CA LEU A 12 22.43 -7.05 9.87
C LEU A 12 21.66 -8.37 9.91
N ILE A 13 20.33 -8.32 9.75
CA ILE A 13 19.46 -9.50 9.73
C ILE A 13 19.84 -10.44 8.59
N HIS A 14 20.07 -9.91 7.38
CA HIS A 14 20.55 -10.69 6.25
C HIS A 14 21.92 -11.33 6.53
N LYS A 15 22.89 -10.56 7.05
CA LYS A 15 24.23 -11.07 7.39
C LYS A 15 24.18 -12.19 8.44
N LYS A 16 23.14 -12.22 9.29
CA LYS A 16 22.95 -13.24 10.33
C LYS A 16 22.16 -14.47 9.86
N GLY A 17 21.85 -14.57 8.56
CA GLY A 17 21.17 -15.73 7.98
C GLY A 17 19.64 -15.59 7.90
N GLY A 18 19.13 -14.36 7.90
CA GLY A 18 17.72 -14.05 7.65
C GLY A 18 16.86 -14.01 8.92
N ALA A 19 15.64 -13.50 8.74
CA ALA A 19 14.69 -13.21 9.83
C ALA A 19 14.40 -14.44 10.72
N LYS A 20 14.22 -15.63 10.12
CA LYS A 20 13.92 -16.89 10.83
C LYS A 20 14.99 -17.31 11.84
N ARG A 21 16.24 -16.89 11.64
CA ARG A 21 17.36 -17.24 12.53
C ARG A 21 17.59 -16.21 13.63
N VAL A 22 17.21 -14.96 13.37
CA VAL A 22 17.42 -13.82 14.27
C VAL A 22 16.25 -13.67 15.24
N PHE A 23 15.02 -13.84 14.75
CA PHE A 23 13.80 -13.76 15.55
C PHE A 23 13.40 -15.16 15.98
N LYS A 24 13.27 -15.37 17.29
CA LYS A 24 13.00 -16.67 17.91
C LYS A 24 11.68 -16.68 18.68
N ASN A 25 11.14 -15.51 19.02
CA ASN A 25 9.87 -15.34 19.71
C ASN A 25 8.81 -14.79 18.74
N SER A 26 7.55 -15.19 18.90
CA SER A 26 6.41 -14.64 18.16
C SER A 26 6.21 -13.13 18.39
N ASN A 27 6.72 -12.60 19.51
CA ASN A 27 6.69 -11.20 19.87
C ASN A 27 7.96 -10.43 19.47
N ASP A 28 8.95 -11.11 18.87
CA ASP A 28 10.08 -10.40 18.29
C ASP A 28 9.55 -9.57 17.11
N LEU A 29 9.90 -8.29 17.06
CA LEU A 29 9.42 -7.38 16.03
C LEU A 29 9.97 -7.82 14.66
N ILE A 30 9.18 -8.62 13.92
CA ILE A 30 9.47 -8.98 12.54
C ILE A 30 9.24 -7.72 11.70
N TYR A 31 10.33 -7.04 11.36
CA TYR A 31 10.31 -6.12 10.22
C TYR A 31 10.18 -6.99 8.96
N VAL A 32 8.93 -7.31 8.60
CA VAL A 32 8.59 -7.72 7.23
C VAL A 32 9.13 -6.65 6.27
N SER A 33 9.42 -7.04 5.03
CA SER A 33 9.98 -6.14 4.02
C SER A 33 9.24 -4.81 4.03
N LYS A 34 9.98 -3.74 3.72
CA LYS A 34 9.56 -2.35 3.91
C LYS A 34 8.19 -2.01 3.30
N TRP A 35 7.72 -2.83 2.37
CA TRP A 35 6.46 -2.68 1.68
C TRP A 35 5.90 -4.04 1.24
N PRO A 36 5.24 -4.81 2.12
CA PRO A 36 4.70 -6.14 1.77
C PRO A 36 3.64 -6.07 0.65
N LEU A 37 3.09 -4.88 0.40
CA LEU A 37 2.27 -4.58 -0.76
C LEU A 37 3.12 -4.32 -2.00
N PHE A 38 4.13 -3.44 -1.93
CA PHE A 38 4.95 -3.06 -3.09
C PHE A 38 5.64 -4.27 -3.71
N ASP A 39 6.18 -5.19 -2.91
CA ASP A 39 6.80 -6.43 -3.40
C ASP A 39 5.81 -7.34 -4.17
N LYS A 40 4.49 -7.19 -3.94
CA LYS A 40 3.45 -7.88 -4.72
C LYS A 40 3.18 -7.20 -6.05
N PHE A 41 3.34 -5.89 -6.13
CA PHE A 41 3.07 -5.11 -7.33
C PHE A 41 4.30 -4.89 -8.20
N THR A 42 5.50 -5.08 -7.66
CA THR A 42 6.73 -4.75 -8.39
C THR A 42 7.64 -5.95 -8.66
N ASP A 43 8.30 -5.87 -9.80
CA ASP A 43 9.42 -6.71 -10.20
C ASP A 43 10.65 -5.81 -10.42
N GLU A 44 11.82 -6.28 -10.01
CA GLU A 44 13.07 -5.50 -10.09
C GLU A 44 13.46 -5.14 -11.54
N GLU A 45 13.01 -5.92 -12.54
CA GLU A 45 13.35 -5.69 -13.96
C GLU A 45 12.32 -4.85 -14.73
N THR A 46 11.02 -4.95 -14.39
CA THR A 46 9.93 -4.40 -15.22
C THR A 46 9.12 -3.29 -14.57
N GLY A 47 9.36 -2.99 -13.29
CA GLY A 47 8.55 -2.04 -12.55
C GLY A 47 7.29 -2.71 -12.02
N LEU A 48 6.10 -2.33 -12.48
CA LEU A 48 4.84 -2.96 -12.05
C LEU A 48 4.60 -4.28 -12.79
N LYS A 49 4.18 -5.33 -12.07
CA LYS A 49 3.83 -6.64 -12.64
C LYS A 49 2.34 -6.93 -12.55
N LYS A 50 1.86 -7.80 -13.45
CA LYS A 50 0.52 -8.38 -13.36
C LYS A 50 0.39 -9.19 -12.07
N LEU A 51 -0.82 -9.23 -11.50
CA LEU A 51 -1.09 -9.89 -10.23
C LEU A 51 -1.72 -11.23 -10.54
N ASP A 52 -1.14 -12.31 -10.01
CA ASP A 52 -1.66 -13.66 -10.22
C ASP A 52 -3.01 -13.89 -9.50
N ASN A 53 -3.24 -13.18 -8.39
CA ASN A 53 -4.49 -13.18 -7.64
C ASN A 53 -4.87 -11.75 -7.26
N PRO A 54 -5.48 -10.99 -8.18
CA PRO A 54 -5.77 -9.58 -7.95
C PRO A 54 -6.87 -9.40 -6.91
N MET A 55 -6.65 -8.49 -5.97
CA MET A 55 -7.68 -7.99 -5.04
C MET A 55 -8.08 -6.58 -5.47
N ASN A 56 -9.28 -6.14 -5.08
CA ASN A 56 -9.70 -4.76 -5.31
C ASN A 56 -8.83 -3.79 -4.50
N ILE A 57 -8.27 -2.78 -5.17
CA ILE A 57 -7.33 -1.80 -4.60
C ILE A 57 -7.95 -0.42 -4.67
N HIS A 58 -8.19 0.16 -3.50
CA HIS A 58 -8.78 1.47 -3.37
C HIS A 58 -7.74 2.45 -2.83
N PHE A 59 -7.38 3.45 -3.64
CA PHE A 59 -6.58 4.59 -3.20
C PHE A 59 -7.49 5.68 -2.66
N LEU A 60 -7.28 6.10 -1.42
CA LEU A 60 -8.09 7.12 -0.74
C LEU A 60 -7.26 8.38 -0.50
N TYR A 61 -7.75 9.53 -0.96
CA TYR A 61 -7.11 10.83 -0.73
C TYR A 61 -8.13 11.84 -0.23
N GLY A 62 -7.68 12.76 0.64
CA GLY A 62 -8.50 13.87 1.08
C GLY A 62 -8.64 14.90 -0.02
N GLN A 63 -9.82 15.51 -0.17
CA GLN A 63 -10.03 16.62 -1.10
C GLN A 63 -9.04 17.78 -0.87
N TYR A 64 -8.69 18.04 0.39
CA TYR A 64 -7.79 19.11 0.81
C TYR A 64 -6.43 18.59 1.28
N ASP A 65 -6.09 17.32 1.02
CA ASP A 65 -4.76 16.81 1.30
C ASP A 65 -3.74 17.47 0.35
N PHE A 66 -2.64 17.97 0.92
CA PHE A 66 -1.53 18.55 0.16
C PHE A 66 -0.62 17.48 -0.47
N MET A 67 -0.85 16.21 -0.15
CA MET A 67 -0.19 15.08 -0.80
C MET A 67 -0.66 14.89 -2.25
N ASN A 68 0.24 14.40 -3.10
CA ASN A 68 -0.01 14.32 -4.53
C ASN A 68 -0.97 13.17 -4.93
N ALA A 69 -2.28 13.45 -4.95
CA ALA A 69 -3.30 12.51 -5.42
C ALA A 69 -3.13 12.09 -6.90
N GLU A 70 -2.46 12.90 -7.72
CA GLU A 70 -2.15 12.59 -9.13
C GLU A 70 -1.25 11.35 -9.24
N ALA A 71 -0.33 11.16 -8.28
CA ALA A 71 0.53 9.98 -8.24
C ALA A 71 -0.30 8.70 -7.99
N GLY A 72 -1.32 8.78 -7.13
CA GLY A 72 -2.26 7.69 -6.89
C GLY A 72 -3.09 7.34 -8.13
N ALA A 73 -3.55 8.36 -8.87
CA ALA A 73 -4.30 8.16 -10.11
C ALA A 73 -3.45 7.46 -11.18
N LYS A 74 -2.22 7.96 -11.41
CA LYS A 74 -1.28 7.34 -12.36
C LYS A 74 -0.96 5.89 -12.00
N LEU A 75 -0.80 5.59 -10.71
CA LEU A 75 -0.55 4.23 -10.25
C LEU A 75 -1.78 3.33 -10.46
N SER A 76 -2.99 3.82 -10.17
CA SER A 76 -4.24 3.10 -10.42
C SER A 76 -4.40 2.75 -11.90
N ASP A 77 -4.10 3.69 -12.79
CA ASP A 77 -4.18 3.49 -14.24
C ASP A 77 -3.17 2.45 -14.72
N GLN A 78 -1.93 2.53 -14.24
CA GLN A 78 -0.89 1.54 -14.57
C GLN A 78 -1.25 0.14 -14.09
N ILE A 79 -1.82 0.01 -12.88
CA ILE A 79 -2.31 -1.27 -12.37
C ILE A 79 -3.41 -1.78 -13.31
N ASN A 80 -4.42 -0.98 -13.62
CA ASN A 80 -5.53 -1.42 -14.49
C ASN A 80 -5.09 -1.76 -15.92
N GLN A 81 -4.05 -1.12 -16.46
CA GLN A 81 -3.48 -1.46 -17.77
C GLN A 81 -2.80 -2.84 -17.80
N LEU A 82 -2.26 -3.27 -16.67
CA LEU A 82 -1.57 -4.57 -16.54
C LEU A 82 -2.54 -5.72 -16.22
N GLN A 83 -3.78 -5.41 -15.86
CA GLN A 83 -4.80 -6.39 -15.48
C GLN A 83 -5.86 -6.48 -16.56
N ASP A 84 -6.54 -7.62 -16.65
CA ASP A 84 -7.61 -7.80 -17.64
C ASP A 84 -8.93 -7.14 -17.18
N GLN A 85 -8.97 -6.66 -15.93
CA GLN A 85 -10.13 -6.07 -15.28
C GLN A 85 -9.73 -4.81 -14.52
N GLN A 86 -10.66 -3.87 -14.34
CA GLN A 86 -10.44 -2.72 -13.49
C GLN A 86 -10.54 -3.11 -12.02
N ILE A 87 -9.39 -3.39 -11.41
CA ILE A 87 -9.28 -3.78 -10.01
C ILE A 87 -8.87 -2.62 -9.10
N SER A 88 -8.38 -1.51 -9.68
CA SER A 88 -7.90 -0.36 -8.93
C SER A 88 -8.75 0.89 -9.17
N LYS A 89 -9.10 1.59 -8.11
CA LYS A 89 -9.85 2.85 -8.15
C LYS A 89 -9.23 3.88 -7.21
N LEU A 90 -9.30 5.15 -7.60
CA LEU A 90 -8.98 6.28 -6.73
C LEU A 90 -10.25 6.98 -6.28
N HIS A 91 -10.35 7.20 -4.98
CA HIS A 91 -11.45 7.86 -4.29
C HIS A 91 -10.94 9.14 -3.64
N LYS A 92 -11.69 10.23 -3.77
CA LYS A 92 -11.47 11.48 -3.04
C LYS A 92 -12.54 11.63 -1.98
N VAL A 93 -12.12 11.74 -0.73
CA VAL A 93 -13.00 11.94 0.42
C VAL A 93 -13.26 13.44 0.57
N SER A 94 -14.54 13.83 0.51
CA SER A 94 -14.99 15.21 0.62
C SER A 94 -14.61 15.79 1.98
N GLU A 95 -14.18 17.05 1.99
CA GLU A 95 -13.75 17.76 3.20
C GLU A 95 -12.57 17.13 3.98
N GLY A 96 -12.00 16.03 3.48
CA GLY A 96 -10.88 15.33 4.12
C GLY A 96 -9.53 15.99 3.86
N GLY A 97 -8.70 16.06 4.88
CA GLY A 97 -7.27 16.34 4.78
C GLY A 97 -6.46 15.04 4.79
N HIS A 98 -5.27 15.08 5.38
CA HIS A 98 -4.40 13.90 5.45
C HIS A 98 -4.93 12.79 6.38
N ASN A 99 -5.64 13.18 7.44
CA ASN A 99 -6.15 12.26 8.45
C ASN A 99 -7.61 11.92 8.17
N LEU A 100 -7.84 11.27 7.03
CA LEU A 100 -9.16 10.96 6.49
C LEU A 100 -10.16 10.40 7.50
N TYR A 101 -9.71 9.48 8.37
CA TYR A 101 -10.56 8.84 9.38
C TYR A 101 -11.09 9.82 10.44
N ILE A 102 -10.33 10.87 10.73
CA ILE A 102 -10.71 11.91 11.69
C ILE A 102 -11.58 12.95 11.01
N ASP A 103 -11.22 13.34 9.78
CA ASP A 103 -11.83 14.46 9.08
C ASP A 103 -13.23 14.11 8.53
N ASN A 104 -13.40 12.92 7.96
CA ASN A 104 -14.70 12.47 7.46
C ASN A 104 -14.83 10.93 7.57
N PRO A 105 -15.08 10.42 8.78
CA PRO A 105 -15.18 8.97 9.02
C PRO A 105 -16.32 8.34 8.22
N PHE A 106 -17.46 9.03 8.08
CA PHE A 106 -18.64 8.45 7.43
C PHE A 106 -18.40 8.17 5.95
N GLU A 107 -17.86 9.12 5.20
CA GLU A 107 -17.58 8.93 3.78
C GLU A 107 -16.46 7.92 3.54
N LEU A 108 -15.50 7.84 4.46
CA LEU A 108 -14.48 6.80 4.45
C LEU A 108 -15.09 5.39 4.65
N PHE A 109 -16.06 5.25 5.56
CA PHE A 109 -16.81 4.00 5.72
C PHE A 109 -17.69 3.68 4.51
N PHE A 110 -18.40 4.67 3.96
CA PHE A 110 -19.29 4.47 2.80
C PHE A 110 -18.55 4.17 1.50
N SER A 111 -17.41 4.82 1.24
CA SER A 111 -16.55 4.52 0.09
C SER A 111 -16.00 3.08 0.14
N HIS A 112 -15.79 2.52 1.33
CA HIS A 112 -15.35 1.14 1.52
C HIS A 112 -16.48 0.10 1.42
N LEU A 113 -17.71 0.48 1.81
CA LEU A 113 -18.87 -0.42 1.84
C LEU A 113 -19.60 -0.54 0.49
N LEU A 114 -19.71 0.55 -0.28
CA LEU A 114 -20.47 0.56 -1.53
C LEU A 114 -19.80 -0.25 -2.66
N ASP A 115 -18.46 -0.26 -2.73
CA ASP A 115 -17.74 -1.07 -3.74
C ASP A 115 -17.80 -2.59 -3.46
N ASN A 116 -18.12 -3.01 -2.22
CA ASN A 116 -18.27 -4.42 -1.85
C ASN A 116 -19.72 -4.95 -1.96
N LEU A 117 -20.72 -4.06 -2.06
CA LEU A 117 -22.14 -4.43 -2.14
C LEU A 117 -22.70 -4.43 -3.57
N PHE A 118 -21.99 -3.84 -4.54
CA PHE A 118 -22.46 -3.66 -5.92
C PHE A 118 -21.55 -4.26 -7.01
N ASN A 119 -20.70 -5.24 -6.68
CA ASN A 119 -20.00 -6.08 -7.65
C ASN A 119 -20.55 -7.51 -7.63
#